data_AF-A0A6J5EX88-F1
#
_entry.id   AF-A0A6J5EX88-F1
#
_cell.length_a   1.000
_cell.length_b   1.000
_cell.length_c   1.000
_cell.angle_alpha   90.00
_cell.angle_beta   90.00
_cell.angle_gamma   90.00
#
_symmetry.space_group_name_H-M   'P 1'
#
loop_
_entity.id
_entity.type
_entity.pdbx_description
1 polymer ?
#
loop_
_entity_poly.entity_id
_entity_poly.type
_entity_poly.pdbx_seq_one_letter_code
_entity_poly.pdbx_strand_id
1 'polypeptide(L)'
;MLLDRGMTDRGEAALHLALTEAGQEGDRVALAQSLVALGDLMCETSRGGSARLFLERALAAARDTDAGVLACERDRVERLLARIECERIGLQIRGPADFKNRTFTLADFIAVVRAKAERPEGYDPAWRYDVYGDDGDAGWYPQQTIHIGDKVQVDDEDRESYPERVAELGYVFRCSCEHFQDVVDLAFRQKPGASIDDLVRCLDHYDRHDDFLDLDSNGE
;
A
#
# COMPACT_ATOMS: atom_id res chain seq x y z
N MET A 1 1.57 -14.36 -19.21
CA MET A 1 2.34 -14.17 -20.45
C MET A 1 3.80 -14.43 -20.11
N LEU A 2 4.45 -15.30 -20.88
CA LEU A 2 5.87 -15.62 -20.75
C LEU A 2 6.67 -14.40 -21.23
N LEU A 3 7.21 -13.60 -20.28
CA LEU A 3 8.32 -12.73 -20.61
C LEU A 3 9.41 -13.62 -21.22
N ASP A 4 9.89 -13.26 -22.41
CA ASP A 4 10.96 -13.98 -23.09
C ASP A 4 12.18 -14.03 -22.16
N ARG A 5 12.51 -15.23 -21.66
CA ARG A 5 13.56 -15.42 -20.66
C ARG A 5 14.89 -14.84 -21.15
N GLY A 6 15.17 -14.93 -22.46
CA GLY A 6 16.38 -14.36 -23.05
C GLY A 6 16.42 -12.82 -23.05
N MET A 7 15.26 -12.15 -23.05
CA MET A 7 15.16 -10.69 -22.95
C MET A 7 15.26 -10.22 -21.51
N THR A 8 14.73 -11.01 -20.57
CA THR A 8 14.79 -10.76 -19.12
C THR A 8 16.25 -10.78 -18.64
N ASP A 9 16.99 -11.83 -18.98
CA ASP A 9 18.40 -11.97 -18.57
C ASP A 9 19.29 -10.86 -19.14
N ARG A 10 19.06 -10.46 -20.39
CA ARG A 10 19.77 -9.34 -21.03
C ARG A 10 19.42 -8.00 -20.37
N GLY A 11 18.16 -7.81 -19.99
CA GLY A 11 17.70 -6.63 -19.26
C GLY A 11 18.37 -6.52 -17.89
N GLU A 12 18.39 -7.61 -17.11
CA GLU A 12 19.04 -7.67 -15.79
C GLU A 12 20.55 -7.31 -15.91
N ALA A 13 21.26 -7.90 -16.87
CA ALA A 13 22.67 -7.63 -17.09
C ALA A 13 22.95 -6.16 -17.47
N ALA A 14 22.11 -5.56 -18.33
CA ALA A 14 22.23 -4.15 -18.71
C ALA A 14 22.00 -3.22 -17.51
N LEU A 15 21.00 -3.52 -16.67
CA LEU A 15 20.72 -2.74 -15.47
C LEU A 15 21.85 -2.84 -14.43
N HIS A 16 22.49 -4.01 -14.30
CA HIS A 16 23.68 -4.17 -13.46
C HIS A 16 24.88 -3.36 -13.95
N LEU A 17 25.07 -3.25 -15.26
CA LEU A 17 26.11 -2.40 -15.85
C LEU A 17 25.84 -0.93 -15.54
N ALA A 18 24.62 -0.44 -15.83
CA ALA A 18 24.21 0.94 -15.54
C ALA A 18 24.35 1.29 -14.05
N LEU A 19 23.98 0.37 -13.16
CA LEU A 19 24.18 0.51 -11.72
C LEU A 19 25.66 0.70 -11.35
N THR A 20 26.54 -0.04 -12.01
CA THR A 20 27.99 0.02 -11.75
C THR A 20 28.57 1.36 -12.25
N GLU A 21 28.21 1.76 -13.46
CA GLU A 21 28.64 3.03 -14.07
C GLU A 21 28.16 4.22 -13.24
N ALA A 22 26.87 4.27 -12.89
CA ALA A 22 26.31 5.32 -12.05
C ALA A 22 27.01 5.40 -10.68
N GLY A 23 27.38 4.25 -10.09
CA GLY A 23 28.13 4.19 -8.84
C GLY A 23 29.55 4.73 -8.96
N GLN A 24 30.22 4.50 -10.09
CA GLN A 24 31.57 5.02 -10.37
C GLN A 24 31.57 6.52 -10.66
N GLU A 25 30.56 6.99 -11.38
CA GLU A 25 30.39 8.40 -11.75
C GLU A 25 29.84 9.25 -10.60
N GLY A 26 29.27 8.62 -9.57
CA GLY A 26 28.61 9.32 -8.46
C GLY A 26 27.28 9.95 -8.87
N ASP A 27 26.70 9.54 -10.00
CA ASP A 27 25.39 9.99 -10.46
C ASP A 27 24.28 9.36 -9.61
N ARG A 28 23.77 10.14 -8.65
CA ARG A 28 22.70 9.71 -7.75
C ARG A 28 21.41 9.38 -8.47
N VAL A 29 21.08 10.09 -9.55
CA VAL A 29 19.82 9.90 -10.29
C VAL A 29 19.89 8.59 -11.05
N ALA A 30 20.96 8.39 -11.84
CA ALA A 30 21.17 7.14 -12.56
C ALA A 30 21.30 5.94 -11.62
N LEU A 31 21.91 6.13 -10.45
CA LEU A 31 22.02 5.12 -9.41
C LEU A 31 20.62 4.71 -8.88
N ALA A 32 19.81 5.68 -8.48
CA ALA A 32 18.45 5.43 -8.00
C ALA A 32 17.63 4.71 -9.08
N GLN A 33 17.57 5.25 -10.30
CA GLN A 33 16.80 4.67 -11.41
C GLN A 33 17.20 3.22 -11.72
N SER A 34 18.51 2.93 -11.75
CA SER A 34 19.01 1.58 -11.99
C SER A 34 18.62 0.60 -10.88
N LEU A 35 18.68 1.05 -9.62
CA LEU A 35 18.25 0.24 -8.46
C LEU A 35 16.75 -0.02 -8.48
N VAL A 36 15.92 1.00 -8.79
CA VAL A 36 14.46 0.84 -8.89
C VAL A 36 14.10 -0.11 -10.03
N ALA A 37 14.73 0.04 -11.19
CA ALA A 37 14.49 -0.83 -12.34
C ALA A 37 14.86 -2.30 -12.05
N LEU A 38 15.97 -2.56 -11.35
CA LEU A 38 16.32 -3.90 -10.88
C LEU A 38 15.27 -4.43 -9.90
N GLY A 39 14.85 -3.61 -8.93
CA GLY A 39 13.81 -3.99 -7.98
C GLY A 39 12.50 -4.38 -8.67
N ASP A 40 12.07 -3.60 -9.64
CA ASP A 40 10.84 -3.86 -10.40
C ASP A 40 10.93 -5.16 -11.21
N LEU A 41 12.02 -5.35 -11.96
CA LEU A 41 12.28 -6.58 -12.71
C LEU A 41 12.23 -7.83 -11.81
N MET A 42 12.78 -7.71 -10.60
CA MET A 42 12.77 -8.79 -9.62
C MET A 42 11.33 -9.05 -9.12
N CYS A 43 10.53 -8.02 -8.85
CA CYS A 43 9.10 -8.18 -8.52
C CYS A 43 8.32 -8.86 -9.66
N GLU A 44 8.52 -8.43 -10.91
CA GLU A 44 7.87 -9.03 -12.09
C GLU A 44 8.23 -10.51 -12.28
N THR A 45 9.45 -10.89 -11.91
CA THR A 45 9.96 -12.26 -12.01
C THR A 45 9.77 -13.08 -10.73
N SER A 46 8.91 -12.62 -9.81
CA SER A 46 8.60 -13.29 -8.52
C SER A 46 9.82 -13.48 -7.60
N ARG A 47 10.82 -12.60 -7.72
CA ARG A 47 12.04 -12.53 -6.90
C ARG A 47 11.97 -11.36 -5.90
N GLY A 48 10.80 -11.09 -5.31
CA GLY A 48 10.57 -9.97 -4.39
C GLY A 48 11.55 -9.92 -3.19
N GLY A 49 11.96 -11.08 -2.68
CA GLY A 49 13.01 -11.15 -1.64
C GLY A 49 14.36 -10.58 -2.09
N SER A 50 14.75 -10.77 -3.36
CA SER A 50 15.94 -10.16 -3.94
C SER A 50 15.71 -8.69 -4.32
N ALA A 51 14.50 -8.33 -4.76
CA ALA A 51 14.11 -6.96 -5.09
C ALA A 51 14.36 -6.01 -3.91
N ARG A 52 13.98 -6.44 -2.70
CA ARG A 52 14.06 -5.65 -1.47
C ARG A 52 15.44 -5.04 -1.24
N LEU A 53 16.52 -5.78 -1.48
CA LEU A 53 17.89 -5.27 -1.32
C LEU A 53 18.19 -4.08 -2.26
N PHE A 54 17.72 -4.13 -3.50
CA PHE A 54 17.93 -3.04 -4.46
C PHE A 54 17.06 -1.82 -4.10
N LEU A 55 15.82 -2.08 -3.72
CA LEU A 55 14.86 -1.05 -3.32
C LEU A 55 15.30 -0.29 -2.06
N GLU A 56 15.76 -0.99 -1.02
CA GLU A 56 16.29 -0.34 0.19
C GLU A 56 17.53 0.52 -0.12
N ARG A 57 18.38 0.08 -1.05
CA ARG A 57 19.50 0.91 -1.55
C ARG A 57 19.02 2.12 -2.35
N ALA A 58 17.93 2.00 -3.11
CA ALA A 58 17.35 3.10 -3.85
C ALA A 58 16.78 4.18 -2.90
N LEU A 59 16.11 3.77 -1.82
CA LEU A 59 15.68 4.70 -0.75
C LEU A 59 16.85 5.46 -0.13
N ALA A 60 17.97 4.77 0.12
CA ALA A 60 19.16 5.44 0.64
C ALA A 60 19.77 6.46 -0.35
N ALA A 61 19.61 6.22 -1.66
CA ALA A 61 20.07 7.13 -2.71
C ALA A 61 19.11 8.33 -2.92
N ALA A 62 17.80 8.12 -2.78
CA ALA A 62 16.72 9.10 -2.93
C ALA A 62 16.16 9.54 -1.56
N ARG A 63 16.72 10.63 -1.03
CA ARG A 63 16.40 11.17 0.31
C ARG A 63 15.03 11.84 0.29
N ASP A 64 14.39 11.90 1.46
CA ASP A 64 13.10 12.57 1.65
C ASP A 64 13.11 14.06 1.23
N THR A 65 14.27 14.72 1.28
CA THR A 65 14.43 16.13 0.89
C THR A 65 14.64 16.34 -0.61
N ASP A 66 14.85 15.27 -1.38
CA ASP A 66 15.08 15.40 -2.82
C ASP A 66 13.77 15.71 -3.57
N ALA A 67 13.87 16.43 -4.69
CA ALA A 67 12.74 16.81 -5.53
C ALA A 67 12.89 16.27 -6.96
N GLY A 68 11.83 16.33 -7.75
CA GLY A 68 11.85 15.91 -9.15
C GLY A 68 12.05 14.40 -9.29
N VAL A 69 12.99 13.98 -10.13
CA VAL A 69 13.19 12.56 -10.48
C VAL A 69 13.44 11.68 -9.24
N LEU A 70 14.25 12.14 -8.29
CA LEU A 70 14.55 11.36 -7.08
C LEU A 70 13.33 11.17 -6.18
N ALA A 71 12.46 12.17 -6.07
CA ALA A 71 11.18 12.03 -5.36
C ALA A 71 10.28 11.00 -6.06
N CYS A 72 10.18 11.06 -7.40
CA CYS A 72 9.41 10.08 -8.18
C CYS A 72 9.94 8.64 -8.01
N GLU A 73 11.27 8.46 -8.03
CA GLU A 73 11.87 7.14 -7.81
C GLU A 73 11.63 6.65 -6.39
N ARG A 74 11.70 7.53 -5.39
CA ARG A 74 11.38 7.19 -4.01
C ARG A 74 9.94 6.68 -3.88
N ASP A 75 8.96 7.40 -4.41
CA ASP A 75 7.56 6.98 -4.41
C ASP A 75 7.36 5.61 -5.08
N ARG A 76 8.08 5.36 -6.18
CA ARG A 76 8.04 4.08 -6.89
C ARG A 76 8.63 2.95 -6.04
N VAL A 77 9.73 3.21 -5.33
CA VAL A 77 10.34 2.24 -4.43
C VAL A 77 9.39 1.88 -3.29
N GLU A 78 8.74 2.87 -2.69
CA GLU A 78 7.81 2.63 -1.58
C GLU A 78 6.61 1.78 -2.03
N ARG A 79 6.08 2.02 -3.23
CA ARG A 79 5.05 1.16 -3.83
C ARG A 79 5.53 -0.28 -4.04
N LEU A 80 6.75 -0.47 -4.56
CA LEU A 80 7.32 -1.80 -4.79
C LEU A 80 7.59 -2.55 -3.48
N LEU A 81 8.08 -1.87 -2.45
CA LEU A 81 8.28 -2.45 -1.12
C LEU A 81 6.94 -2.85 -0.48
N ALA A 82 5.91 -2.00 -0.59
CA ALA A 82 4.57 -2.33 -0.11
C ALA A 82 4.01 -3.56 -0.85
N ARG A 83 4.22 -3.67 -2.17
CA ARG A 83 3.84 -4.86 -2.94
C ARG A 83 4.56 -6.13 -2.46
N ILE A 84 5.87 -6.07 -2.20
CA ILE A 84 6.63 -7.20 -1.66
C ILE A 84 6.06 -7.63 -0.29
N GLU A 85 5.65 -6.67 0.52
CA GLU A 85 5.03 -6.93 1.81
C GLU A 85 3.67 -7.62 1.68
N CYS A 86 2.82 -7.18 0.75
CA CYS A 86 1.57 -7.88 0.39
C CYS A 86 1.84 -9.32 -0.06
N GLU A 87 2.84 -9.53 -0.91
CA GLU A 87 3.23 -10.88 -1.37
C GLU A 87 3.74 -11.74 -0.21
N ARG A 88 4.48 -11.15 0.76
CA ARG A 88 4.97 -11.83 1.97
C ARG A 88 3.84 -12.39 2.83
N ILE A 89 2.73 -11.68 2.93
CA ILE A 89 1.53 -12.13 3.67
C ILE A 89 0.58 -12.98 2.81
N GLY A 90 1.04 -13.43 1.64
CA GLY A 90 0.30 -14.33 0.76
C GLY A 90 -0.82 -13.65 -0.04
N LEU A 91 -0.80 -12.32 -0.16
CA LEU A 91 -1.78 -11.56 -0.91
C LEU A 91 -1.24 -11.14 -2.27
N GLN A 92 -1.79 -11.77 -3.30
CA GLN A 92 -1.66 -11.33 -4.69
C GLN A 92 -3.03 -10.84 -5.16
N ILE A 93 -3.25 -9.53 -5.11
CA ILE A 93 -4.52 -8.94 -5.53
C ILE A 93 -4.51 -8.74 -7.04
N ARG A 94 -5.29 -9.56 -7.75
CA ARG A 94 -5.51 -9.48 -9.20
C ARG A 94 -6.93 -9.02 -9.52
N GLY A 95 -7.83 -9.15 -8.56
CA GLY A 95 -9.19 -8.63 -8.64
C GLY A 95 -9.85 -8.55 -7.26
N PRO A 96 -11.08 -8.02 -7.21
CA PRO A 96 -11.82 -7.83 -5.96
C PRO A 96 -11.97 -9.12 -5.12
N ALA A 97 -12.16 -10.26 -5.77
CA ALA A 97 -12.31 -11.56 -5.11
C ALA A 97 -11.06 -12.01 -4.31
N ASP A 98 -9.88 -11.44 -4.60
CA ASP A 98 -8.67 -11.78 -3.86
C ASP A 98 -8.62 -11.10 -2.48
N PHE A 99 -9.40 -10.03 -2.23
CA PHE A 99 -9.42 -9.34 -0.93
C PHE A 99 -10.81 -9.13 -0.31
N LYS A 100 -11.88 -9.06 -1.10
CA LYS A 100 -13.23 -8.93 -0.57
C LYS A 100 -13.73 -10.22 0.07
N ASN A 101 -14.66 -10.06 1.02
CA ASN A 101 -15.24 -11.10 1.84
C ASN A 101 -14.17 -11.90 2.60
N ARG A 102 -13.08 -11.23 2.97
CA ARG A 102 -11.96 -11.80 3.72
C ARG A 102 -11.66 -10.97 4.95
N THR A 103 -11.01 -11.64 5.89
CA THR A 103 -10.59 -11.05 7.15
C THR A 103 -9.08 -10.83 7.13
N PHE A 104 -8.65 -9.68 7.64
CA PHE A 104 -7.25 -9.26 7.72
C PHE A 104 -6.93 -8.74 9.12
N THR A 105 -5.65 -8.69 9.46
CA THR A 105 -5.23 -7.73 10.48
C THR A 105 -5.27 -6.33 9.89
N LEU A 106 -5.52 -5.30 10.72
CA LEU A 106 -5.47 -3.91 10.28
C LEU A 106 -4.13 -3.57 9.62
N ALA A 107 -3.02 -4.01 10.23
CA ALA A 107 -1.68 -3.81 9.71
C ALA A 107 -1.48 -4.41 8.31
N ASP A 108 -1.97 -5.64 8.09
CA ASP A 108 -1.86 -6.30 6.79
C ASP A 108 -2.67 -5.56 5.71
N PHE A 109 -3.87 -5.11 6.03
CA PHE A 109 -4.70 -4.41 5.04
C PHE A 109 -4.19 -2.99 4.75
N ILE A 110 -3.59 -2.31 5.72
CA ILE A 110 -2.87 -1.05 5.47
C ILE A 110 -1.74 -1.26 4.47
N ALA A 111 -1.01 -2.39 4.54
CA ALA A 111 0.02 -2.70 3.54
C ALA A 111 -0.57 -2.86 2.13
N VAL A 112 -1.75 -3.49 2.02
CA VAL A 112 -2.51 -3.60 0.76
C VAL A 112 -2.86 -2.21 0.21
N VAL A 113 -3.43 -1.35 1.04
CA VAL A 113 -3.85 0.01 0.67
C VAL A 113 -2.67 0.90 0.29
N ARG A 114 -1.56 0.80 1.04
CA ARG A 114 -0.30 1.48 0.71
C ARG A 114 0.25 1.04 -0.65
N ALA A 115 0.17 -0.25 -0.96
CA ALA A 115 0.55 -0.78 -2.26
C ALA A 115 -0.42 -0.39 -3.38
N LYS A 116 -1.59 0.18 -3.04
CA LYS A 116 -2.71 0.46 -3.94
C LYS A 116 -3.19 -0.79 -4.68
N ALA A 117 -3.06 -1.95 -4.05
CA ALA A 117 -3.32 -3.24 -4.69
C ALA A 117 -4.82 -3.57 -4.78
N GLU A 118 -5.63 -2.95 -3.92
CA GLU A 118 -7.08 -3.08 -3.76
C GLU A 118 -7.89 -2.04 -4.52
N ARG A 119 -7.26 -1.26 -5.41
CA ARG A 119 -7.95 -0.31 -6.30
C ARG A 119 -7.28 -0.23 -7.68
N PRO A 120 -8.04 -0.20 -8.78
CA PRO A 120 -7.49 0.01 -10.11
C PRO A 120 -7.26 1.51 -10.37
N GLU A 121 -6.46 1.84 -11.39
CA GLU A 121 -6.22 3.24 -11.81
C GLU A 121 -7.49 3.94 -12.34
N GLY A 122 -8.48 3.17 -12.78
CA GLY A 122 -9.77 3.66 -13.25
C GLY A 122 -10.90 3.41 -12.24
N TYR A 123 -12.03 4.10 -12.45
CA TYR A 123 -13.23 3.83 -11.66
C TYR A 123 -13.81 2.46 -12.03
N ASP A 124 -13.86 1.55 -11.05
CA ASP A 124 -14.55 0.27 -11.16
C ASP A 124 -15.33 -0.01 -9.86
N PRO A 125 -16.68 0.03 -9.90
CA PRO A 125 -17.52 -0.25 -8.74
C PRO A 125 -17.26 -1.62 -8.11
N ALA A 126 -16.79 -2.61 -8.87
CA ALA A 126 -16.53 -3.95 -8.36
C ALA A 126 -15.42 -3.96 -7.29
N TRP A 127 -14.54 -2.95 -7.30
CA TRP A 127 -13.46 -2.80 -6.34
C TRP A 127 -13.85 -2.02 -5.09
N ARG A 128 -15.04 -1.42 -5.03
CA ARG A 128 -15.50 -0.70 -3.83
C ARG A 128 -15.82 -1.66 -2.70
N TYR A 129 -15.33 -1.34 -1.51
CA TYR A 129 -15.55 -2.13 -0.30
C TYR A 129 -15.82 -1.22 0.89
N ASP A 130 -16.30 -1.81 1.97
CA ASP A 130 -16.32 -1.17 3.29
C ASP A 130 -15.46 -1.98 4.26
N VAL A 131 -14.94 -1.29 5.27
CA VAL A 131 -14.16 -1.87 6.35
C VAL A 131 -15.10 -2.10 7.53
N TYR A 132 -15.14 -3.34 7.99
CA TYR A 132 -15.94 -3.78 9.12
C TYR A 132 -15.04 -4.30 10.24
N GLY A 133 -15.46 -4.14 11.49
CA GLY A 133 -14.69 -4.60 12.64
C GLY A 133 -15.54 -4.75 13.90
N ASP A 134 -14.87 -5.08 15.00
CA ASP A 134 -15.45 -5.02 16.34
C ASP A 134 -15.93 -3.59 16.67
N ASP A 135 -16.78 -3.52 17.70
CA ASP A 135 -17.43 -2.32 18.28
C ASP A 135 -16.83 -0.97 17.83
N GLY A 136 -17.64 -0.15 17.19
CA GLY A 136 -17.26 1.15 16.64
C GLY A 136 -16.71 2.11 17.68
N ASP A 137 -17.08 1.93 18.96
CA ASP A 137 -16.59 2.77 20.06
C ASP A 137 -15.16 2.40 20.51
N ALA A 138 -14.63 1.24 20.08
CA ALA A 138 -13.26 0.84 20.34
C ALA A 138 -12.32 1.43 19.29
N GLY A 139 -11.30 2.16 19.76
CA GLY A 139 -10.23 2.69 18.92
C GLY A 139 -9.49 1.61 18.14
N TRP A 140 -8.86 2.02 17.05
CA TRP A 140 -8.08 1.15 16.17
C TRP A 140 -6.83 0.63 16.88
N TYR A 141 -6.40 -0.59 16.54
CA TYR A 141 -5.09 -1.10 16.95
C TYR A 141 -4.50 -2.06 15.90
N PRO A 142 -3.17 -2.18 15.79
CA PRO A 142 -2.53 -2.83 14.63
C PRO A 142 -2.95 -4.30 14.40
N GLN A 143 -3.13 -5.07 15.47
CA GLN A 143 -3.50 -6.49 15.42
C GLN A 143 -5.02 -6.72 15.39
N GLN A 144 -5.82 -5.64 15.31
CA GLN A 144 -7.27 -5.75 15.22
C GLN A 144 -7.66 -6.54 13.98
N THR A 145 -8.63 -7.44 14.16
CA THR A 145 -9.16 -8.25 13.07
C THR A 145 -10.29 -7.48 12.38
N ILE A 146 -10.09 -7.12 11.12
CA ILE A 146 -11.07 -6.41 10.29
C ILE A 146 -11.59 -7.32 9.18
N HIS A 147 -12.82 -7.08 8.74
CA HIS A 147 -13.41 -7.74 7.58
C HIS A 147 -13.58 -6.73 6.45
N ILE A 148 -13.16 -7.11 5.26
CA ILE A 148 -13.30 -6.28 4.05
C ILE A 148 -14.42 -6.88 3.23
N GLY A 149 -15.56 -6.19 3.21
CA GLY A 149 -16.79 -6.70 2.59
C GLY A 149 -17.30 -5.79 1.48
N ASP A 150 -18.35 -6.23 0.81
CA ASP A 150 -19.12 -5.36 -0.07
C ASP A 150 -19.72 -4.18 0.71
N LYS A 151 -20.08 -3.10 0.00
CA LYS A 151 -20.60 -1.90 0.65
C LYS A 151 -21.93 -2.18 1.35
N VAL A 152 -22.15 -1.54 2.50
CA VAL A 152 -23.47 -1.50 3.12
C VAL A 152 -24.49 -0.97 2.12
N GLN A 153 -25.62 -1.66 2.00
CA GLN A 153 -26.72 -1.24 1.14
C GLN A 153 -27.77 -0.55 2.01
N VAL A 154 -28.32 0.56 1.53
CA VAL A 154 -29.43 1.26 2.19
C VAL A 154 -30.64 1.13 1.28
N ASP A 155 -31.74 0.63 1.82
CA ASP A 155 -33.00 0.53 1.08
C ASP A 155 -33.78 1.86 1.07
N ASP A 156 -34.90 1.90 0.37
CA ASP A 156 -35.75 3.11 0.27
C ASP A 156 -36.38 3.54 1.61
N GLU A 157 -36.25 2.73 2.66
CA GLU A 157 -36.74 3.00 4.03
C GLU A 157 -35.60 3.39 4.98
N ASP A 158 -34.43 3.76 4.45
CA ASP A 158 -33.21 4.09 5.19
C ASP A 158 -32.70 2.93 6.08
N ARG A 159 -33.05 1.68 5.76
CA ARG A 159 -32.55 0.52 6.51
C ARG A 159 -31.25 0.03 5.92
N GLU A 160 -30.26 -0.12 6.79
CA GLU A 160 -28.96 -0.68 6.46
C GLU A 160 -29.03 -2.21 6.35
N SER A 161 -28.53 -2.71 5.23
CA SER A 161 -28.36 -4.13 4.94
C SER A 161 -26.86 -4.43 4.84
N TYR A 162 -26.38 -5.18 5.83
CA TYR A 162 -24.99 -5.57 5.98
C TYR A 162 -24.70 -6.87 5.21
N PRO A 163 -23.47 -7.08 4.70
CA PRO A 163 -23.07 -8.37 4.15
C PRO A 163 -23.29 -9.51 5.15
N GLU A 164 -23.76 -10.67 4.69
CA GLU A 164 -24.11 -11.83 5.53
C GLU A 164 -22.97 -12.19 6.51
N ARG A 165 -21.74 -12.25 6.00
CA ARG A 165 -20.57 -12.59 6.81
C ARG A 165 -20.28 -11.57 7.92
N VAL A 166 -20.57 -10.29 7.69
CA VAL A 166 -20.38 -9.23 8.70
C VAL A 166 -21.38 -9.42 9.84
N ALA A 167 -22.65 -9.72 9.50
CA ALA A 167 -23.69 -10.01 10.48
C ALA A 167 -23.38 -11.28 11.30
N GLU A 168 -22.86 -12.34 10.66
CA GLU A 168 -22.42 -13.57 11.35
C GLU A 168 -21.29 -13.31 12.37
N LEU A 169 -20.36 -12.41 12.02
CA LEU A 169 -19.23 -12.05 12.88
C LEU A 169 -19.63 -11.08 14.00
N GLY A 170 -20.84 -10.51 13.96
CA GLY A 170 -21.26 -9.44 14.87
C GLY A 170 -20.47 -8.15 14.67
N TYR A 171 -19.89 -7.96 13.49
CA TYR A 171 -19.10 -6.78 13.15
C TYR A 171 -20.00 -5.61 12.75
N VAL A 172 -19.49 -4.40 12.93
CA VAL A 172 -20.15 -3.15 12.53
C VAL A 172 -19.37 -2.46 11.41
N PHE A 173 -20.04 -1.57 10.68
CA PHE A 173 -19.38 -0.68 9.73
C PHE A 173 -18.42 0.25 10.48
N ARG A 174 -17.19 0.36 9.98
CA ARG A 174 -16.18 1.27 10.53
C ARG A 174 -15.93 2.45 9.60
N CYS A 175 -15.64 2.17 8.34
CA CYS A 175 -15.44 3.22 7.34
C CYS A 175 -15.56 2.68 5.92
N SER A 176 -15.77 3.59 4.97
CA SER A 176 -15.77 3.26 3.54
C SER A 176 -14.34 3.07 3.03
N CYS A 177 -14.18 2.38 1.90
CA CYS A 177 -12.88 2.30 1.23
C CYS A 177 -12.29 3.68 0.93
N GLU A 178 -13.11 4.65 0.54
CA GLU A 178 -12.67 6.01 0.17
C GLU A 178 -12.03 6.69 1.38
N HIS A 179 -12.69 6.67 2.54
CA HIS A 179 -12.14 7.25 3.78
C HIS A 179 -10.87 6.53 4.24
N PHE A 180 -10.90 5.20 4.25
CA PHE A 180 -9.74 4.40 4.66
C PHE A 180 -8.52 4.65 3.75
N GLN A 181 -8.75 4.69 2.44
CA GLN A 181 -7.72 4.96 1.44
C GLN A 181 -7.16 6.37 1.58
N ASP A 182 -8.00 7.38 1.78
CA ASP A 182 -7.56 8.77 1.93
C ASP A 182 -6.71 8.97 3.19
N VAL A 183 -7.10 8.38 4.32
CA VAL A 183 -6.32 8.43 5.56
C VAL A 183 -4.94 7.79 5.36
N VAL A 184 -4.89 6.60 4.75
CA VAL A 184 -3.62 5.89 4.50
C VAL A 184 -2.75 6.64 3.49
N ASP A 185 -3.31 7.07 2.36
CA ASP A 185 -2.59 7.79 1.31
C ASP A 185 -2.05 9.13 1.83
N LEU A 186 -2.81 9.85 2.65
CA LEU A 186 -2.37 11.12 3.22
C LEU A 186 -1.28 10.93 4.27
N ALA A 187 -1.40 9.95 5.16
CA ALA A 187 -0.39 9.67 6.18
C ALA A 187 0.97 9.35 5.55
N PHE A 188 1.00 8.53 4.50
CA PHE A 188 2.23 8.25 3.76
C PHE A 188 2.71 9.42 2.90
N ARG A 189 1.81 10.30 2.44
CA ARG A 189 2.20 11.51 1.71
C ARG A 189 2.91 12.53 2.63
N GLN A 190 2.41 12.71 3.85
CA GLN A 190 3.03 13.59 4.86
C GLN A 190 4.32 12.95 5.38
N LYS A 191 4.26 11.68 5.77
CA LYS A 191 5.37 10.92 6.34
C LYS A 191 5.58 9.61 5.56
N PRO A 192 6.44 9.58 4.53
CA PRO A 192 6.69 8.37 3.73
C PRO A 192 7.16 7.16 4.55
N GLY A 193 7.82 7.42 5.68
CA GLY A 193 8.21 6.43 6.69
C GLY A 193 7.19 6.20 7.81
N ALA A 194 5.91 6.55 7.63
CA ALA A 194 4.89 6.39 8.67
C ALA A 194 4.85 4.94 9.20
N SER A 195 4.86 4.83 10.53
CA SER A 195 4.74 3.56 11.23
C SER A 195 3.27 3.14 11.32
N ILE A 196 3.02 1.86 11.60
CA ILE A 196 1.66 1.38 11.82
C ILE A 196 0.94 2.14 12.95
N ASP A 197 1.67 2.57 13.97
CA ASP A 197 1.12 3.37 15.07
C ASP A 197 0.74 4.79 14.62
N ASP A 198 1.48 5.39 13.67
CA ASP A 198 1.07 6.66 13.05
C ASP A 198 -0.25 6.49 12.30
N LEU A 199 -0.41 5.39 11.56
CA LEU A 199 -1.63 5.10 10.80
C LEU A 199 -2.83 4.86 11.72
N VAL A 200 -2.65 4.11 12.80
CA VAL A 200 -3.68 3.92 13.83
C VAL A 200 -4.10 5.26 14.41
N ARG A 201 -3.16 6.15 14.74
CA ARG A 201 -3.48 7.51 15.22
C ARG A 201 -4.27 8.32 14.20
N CYS A 202 -3.93 8.24 12.92
CA CYS A 202 -4.67 8.94 11.88
C CYS A 202 -6.10 8.40 11.71
N LEU A 203 -6.27 7.08 11.72
CA LEU A 203 -7.59 6.43 11.65
C LEU A 203 -8.46 6.80 12.86
N ASP A 204 -7.89 6.74 14.07
CA ASP A 204 -8.54 7.15 15.31
C ASP A 204 -8.94 8.63 15.33
N HIS A 205 -8.09 9.49 14.75
CA HIS A 205 -8.38 10.92 14.67
C HIS A 205 -9.53 11.17 13.70
N TYR A 206 -9.48 10.56 12.52
CA TYR A 206 -10.53 10.68 11.51
C TYR A 206 -11.88 10.19 12.02
N ASP A 207 -11.90 9.04 12.70
CA ASP A 207 -13.10 8.46 13.32
C ASP A 207 -13.76 9.40 14.36
N ARG A 208 -12.95 10.15 15.12
CA ARG A 208 -13.44 11.07 16.17
C ARG A 208 -13.77 12.47 15.69
N HIS A 209 -13.09 12.95 14.67
CA HIS A 209 -13.10 14.37 14.28
C HIS A 209 -13.63 14.62 12.88
N ASP A 210 -13.81 13.57 12.06
CA ASP A 210 -14.17 13.66 10.64
C ASP A 210 -13.21 14.61 9.87
N ASP A 211 -11.93 14.59 10.26
CA ASP A 211 -10.86 15.40 9.67
C ASP A 211 -9.55 14.61 9.66
N PHE A 212 -8.59 15.07 8.87
CA PHE A 212 -7.29 14.42 8.74
C PHE A 212 -6.28 14.92 9.76
N LEU A 213 -5.62 13.99 10.44
CA LEU A 213 -4.49 14.33 11.31
C LEU A 213 -3.31 14.85 10.47
N ASP A 214 -2.78 16.01 10.85
CA ASP A 214 -1.53 16.54 10.30
C ASP A 214 -0.32 15.94 11.05
N LEU A 215 0.37 15.00 10.41
CA LEU A 215 1.59 14.37 10.94
C LEU A 215 2.83 15.25 10.82
N ASP A 216 2.80 16.29 9.96
CA ASP A 216 3.92 17.23 9.76
C ASP A 216 3.87 18.39 10.75
N SER A 217 2.72 18.59 11.39
CA SER A 217 2.61 19.47 12.54
C SER A 217 3.49 18.90 13.66
N ASN A 218 4.71 19.44 13.77
CA ASN A 218 5.55 19.27 14.95
C ASN A 218 4.70 19.68 16.15
N GLY A 219 4.13 18.69 16.85
CA GLY A 219 3.55 18.91 18.16
C GLY A 219 4.59 19.57 19.05
N GLU A 220 4.14 20.59 19.79
CA GLU A 220 4.91 21.39 20.75
C GLU A 220 5.84 20.58 21.67
#